data_AF-A0ABD0PPD9-F1
#
_entry.id   AF-A0ABD0PPD9-F1
#
_cell.length_a   1.000
_cell.length_b   1.000
_cell.length_c   1.000
_cell.angle_alpha   90.00
_cell.angle_beta   90.00
_cell.angle_gamma   90.00
#
_symmetry.space_group_name_H-M   'P 1'
#
loop_
_entity.id
_entity.type
_entity.pdbx_description
1 polymer ?
#
loop_
_entity_poly.entity_id
_entity_poly.type
_entity_poly.pdbx_seq_one_letter_code
_entity_poly.pdbx_strand_id
1 'polypeptide(L)'
;KAEVRYSPSIIDPQRIAEFIRELGFTATVMENYDGSDGTLELVVRGMTCASCVHKIESNLMKQKGILYASVALATNKAHIKYDPEVTGPRDIIRWIE
;
A
#
# COMPACT_ATOMS: atom_id res chain seq x y z
N LYS A 1 -9.12 -8.04 -6.89
CA LYS A 1 -8.72 -6.71 -6.38
C LYS A 1 -7.87 -6.06 -7.46
N ALA A 2 -8.18 -4.84 -7.87
CA ALA A 2 -7.41 -4.07 -8.85
C ALA A 2 -6.84 -2.84 -8.14
N GLU A 3 -5.59 -2.48 -8.44
CA GLU A 3 -4.94 -1.26 -7.97
C GLU A 3 -4.86 -0.30 -9.14
N VAL A 4 -5.42 0.90 -8.98
CA VAL A 4 -5.41 1.95 -10.01
C VAL A 4 -4.52 3.08 -9.51
N ARG A 5 -3.41 3.32 -10.20
CA ARG A 5 -2.52 4.46 -9.94
C ARG A 5 -3.03 5.67 -10.71
N TYR A 6 -3.20 6.79 -10.03
CA TYR A 6 -3.67 8.04 -10.63
C TYR A 6 -3.03 9.24 -9.93
N SER A 7 -2.91 10.35 -10.64
CA SER A 7 -2.42 11.60 -10.06
C SER A 7 -3.61 12.46 -9.63
N PRO A 8 -3.77 12.79 -8.35
CA PRO A 8 -4.92 13.58 -7.87
C PRO A 8 -4.90 15.02 -8.38
N SER A 9 -3.76 15.52 -8.85
CA SER A 9 -3.65 16.82 -9.53
C SER A 9 -4.31 16.84 -10.92
N ILE A 10 -4.55 15.66 -11.52
CA ILE A 10 -5.06 15.51 -12.89
C ILE A 10 -6.47 14.94 -12.89
N ILE A 11 -6.77 14.01 -11.98
CA ILE A 11 -8.05 13.31 -11.93
C ILE A 11 -8.43 12.94 -10.49
N ASP A 12 -9.69 13.20 -10.15
CA ASP A 12 -10.23 12.88 -8.83
C ASP A 12 -10.52 11.38 -8.69
N PRO A 13 -10.19 10.74 -7.55
CA PRO A 13 -10.48 9.31 -7.33
C PRO A 13 -11.95 8.93 -7.51
N GLN A 14 -12.87 9.82 -7.14
CA GLN A 14 -14.30 9.57 -7.30
C GLN A 14 -14.64 9.43 -8.79
N ARG A 15 -14.02 10.23 -9.64
CA ARG A 15 -14.21 10.18 -11.09
C ARG A 15 -13.75 8.85 -11.68
N ILE A 16 -12.66 8.28 -11.16
CA ILE A 16 -12.17 6.96 -11.57
C ILE A 16 -13.16 5.87 -11.13
N ALA A 17 -13.66 5.95 -9.90
CA ALA A 17 -14.67 5.02 -9.41
C ALA A 17 -15.97 5.11 -10.23
N GLU A 18 -16.38 6.31 -10.65
CA GLU A 18 -17.54 6.52 -11.54
C GLU A 18 -17.34 5.83 -12.89
N PHE A 19 -16.20 6.05 -13.56
CA PHE A 19 -15.88 5.39 -14.82
C PHE A 19 -15.92 3.86 -14.71
N ILE A 20 -15.39 3.30 -13.62
CA ILE A 20 -15.41 1.85 -13.40
C ILE A 20 -16.84 1.34 -13.18
N ARG A 21 -17.70 2.14 -12.53
CA ARG A 21 -19.13 1.84 -12.35
C ARG A 21 -19.91 1.91 -13.66
N GLU A 22 -19.61 2.86 -14.54
CA GLU A 22 -20.21 2.95 -15.87
C GLU A 22 -19.86 1.75 -16.75
N LEU A 23 -18.67 1.17 -16.54
CA LEU A 23 -18.25 -0.08 -17.19
C LEU A 23 -18.90 -1.34 -16.58
N GLY A 24 -19.75 -1.18 -15.55
CA GLY A 24 -20.49 -2.27 -14.93
C GLY A 24 -19.75 -2.96 -13.76
N PHE A 25 -18.65 -2.39 -13.26
CA PHE A 25 -17.89 -2.96 -12.15
C PHE A 25 -18.07 -2.12 -10.88
N THR A 26 -18.28 -2.78 -9.73
CA THR A 26 -18.38 -2.10 -8.44
C THR A 26 -17.01 -1.64 -7.97
N ALA A 27 -16.77 -0.31 -7.93
CA ALA A 27 -15.56 0.30 -7.39
C ALA A 27 -15.88 1.23 -6.21
N THR A 28 -15.08 1.11 -5.15
CA THR A 28 -15.15 1.98 -3.97
C THR A 28 -13.78 2.62 -3.77
N VAL A 29 -13.74 3.94 -3.62
CA VAL A 29 -12.51 4.67 -3.27
C VAL A 29 -12.13 4.33 -1.83
N MET A 30 -10.90 3.88 -1.60
CA MET A 30 -10.37 3.70 -0.25
C MET A 30 -9.79 5.05 0.21
N GLU A 31 -10.22 5.54 1.38
CA GLU A 31 -10.02 6.92 1.91
C GLU A 31 -8.56 7.32 2.27
N ASN A 32 -7.54 6.65 1.74
CA ASN A 32 -6.13 6.90 2.15
C ASN A 32 -5.20 7.22 0.97
N TYR A 33 -5.57 8.18 0.12
CA TYR A 33 -4.70 8.65 -0.97
C TYR A 33 -4.49 10.17 -0.88
N ASP A 34 -3.54 10.58 -0.04
CA ASP A 34 -2.93 11.91 -0.09
C ASP A 34 -1.85 11.85 -1.18
N GLY A 35 -1.99 12.64 -2.23
CA GLY A 35 -1.34 12.48 -3.54
C GLY A 35 0.19 12.51 -3.64
N SER A 36 0.90 12.39 -2.54
CA SER A 36 2.35 12.43 -2.41
C SER A 36 2.95 11.11 -1.94
N ASP A 37 2.21 10.33 -1.15
CA ASP A 37 2.71 9.11 -0.52
C ASP A 37 1.84 7.90 -0.89
N GLY A 38 2.46 6.92 -1.53
CA GLY A 38 1.86 5.63 -1.80
C GLY A 38 1.62 4.89 -0.49
N THR A 39 0.37 4.63 -0.15
CA THR A 39 0.03 3.80 1.00
C THR A 39 -0.30 2.39 0.53
N LEU A 40 0.38 1.39 1.09
CA LEU A 40 0.18 -0.03 0.79
C LEU A 40 -0.19 -0.78 2.08
N GLU A 41 -1.35 -1.42 2.06
CA GLU A 41 -1.78 -2.34 3.11
C GLU A 41 -1.66 -3.79 2.62
N LEU A 42 -0.83 -4.58 3.30
CA LEU A 42 -0.60 -5.99 3.00
C LEU A 42 -1.08 -6.86 4.15
N VAL A 43 -1.69 -8.00 3.83
CA VAL A 43 -1.99 -9.04 4.83
C VAL A 43 -0.86 -10.04 4.80
N VAL A 44 0.00 -10.01 5.82
CA VAL A 44 1.16 -10.90 5.91
C VAL A 44 0.78 -12.14 6.70
N ARG A 45 0.57 -13.25 5.99
CA ARG A 45 0.32 -14.56 6.59
C ARG A 45 1.65 -15.20 6.99
N GLY A 46 1.69 -15.86 8.14
CA GLY A 46 2.89 -16.53 8.64
C GLY A 46 3.77 -15.71 9.60
N MET A 47 3.37 -14.47 9.94
CA MET A 47 3.97 -13.78 11.10
C MET A 47 3.55 -14.50 12.38
N THR A 48 4.44 -15.32 12.91
CA THR A 48 4.22 -16.11 14.14
C THR A 48 4.85 -15.48 15.37
N CYS A 49 5.69 -14.45 15.22
CA CYS A 49 6.37 -13.81 16.34
C CYS A 49 6.59 -12.30 16.14
N ALA A 50 6.61 -11.55 17.25
CA ALA A 50 6.94 -10.13 17.28
C ALA A 50 8.34 -9.84 16.69
N SER A 51 9.26 -10.79 16.76
CA SER A 51 10.56 -10.68 16.10
C SER A 51 10.48 -10.69 14.58
N CYS A 52 9.50 -11.37 13.97
CA CYS A 52 9.26 -11.30 12.52
C CYS A 52 8.75 -9.92 12.10
N VAL A 53 7.84 -9.35 12.89
CA VAL A 53 7.28 -8.00 12.70
C VAL A 53 8.40 -6.98 12.64
N HIS A 54 9.24 -6.96 13.68
CA HIS A 54 10.35 -6.02 13.78
C HIS A 54 11.36 -6.20 12.63
N LYS A 55 11.59 -7.45 12.20
CA LYS A 55 12.47 -7.74 11.07
C LYS A 55 11.94 -7.16 9.77
N ILE A 56 10.63 -7.29 9.51
CA ILE A 56 9.97 -6.75 8.33
C ILE A 56 9.99 -5.22 8.35
N GLU A 57 9.55 -4.59 9.44
CA GLU A 57 9.55 -3.13 9.59
C GLU A 57 10.95 -2.54 9.40
N SER A 58 11.95 -3.14 10.05
CA SER A 58 13.34 -2.68 9.95
C SER A 58 13.94 -2.95 8.57
N ASN A 59 13.54 -4.03 7.88
CA ASN A 59 13.98 -4.30 6.51
C ASN A 59 13.40 -3.27 5.54
N LEU A 60 12.11 -2.94 5.66
CA LEU A 60 11.42 -1.94 4.85
C LEU A 60 11.99 -0.54 5.10
N MET A 61 12.15 -0.13 6.35
CA MET A 61 12.70 1.19 6.71
C MET A 61 14.13 1.42 6.18
N LYS A 62 14.89 0.37 5.86
CA LYS A 62 16.22 0.48 5.23
C LYS A 62 16.16 0.72 3.73
N GLN A 63 15.01 0.49 3.10
CA GLN A 63 14.86 0.60 1.66
C GLN A 63 14.62 2.04 1.24
N LYS A 64 15.20 2.40 0.09
CA LYS A 64 15.08 3.75 -0.45
C LYS A 64 13.67 3.97 -0.97
N GLY A 65 13.02 5.04 -0.51
CA GLY A 65 11.63 5.34 -0.86
C GLY A 65 10.61 4.74 0.09
N ILE A 66 11.00 4.10 1.20
CA ILE A 66 10.06 3.83 2.30
C ILE A 66 10.02 5.06 3.21
N LEU A 67 8.83 5.63 3.38
CA LEU A 67 8.57 6.78 4.25
C LEU A 67 8.19 6.32 5.65
N TYR A 68 7.40 5.26 5.72
CA TYR A 68 6.91 4.69 6.97
C TYR A 68 6.58 3.20 6.77
N ALA A 69 6.86 2.37 7.76
CA ALA A 69 6.40 0.99 7.78
C ALA A 69 5.98 0.62 9.20
N SER A 70 4.77 0.11 9.34
CA SER A 70 4.25 -0.40 10.60
C SER A 70 3.52 -1.72 10.39
N VAL A 71 3.74 -2.68 11.27
CA VAL A 71 3.17 -4.02 11.13
C VAL A 71 2.43 -4.43 12.40
N ALA A 72 1.15 -4.73 12.26
CA ALA A 72 0.27 -5.14 13.35
C ALA A 72 0.14 -6.67 13.38
N LEU A 73 0.80 -7.33 14.33
CA LEU A 73 0.67 -8.77 14.54
C LEU A 73 -0.78 -9.17 14.88
N ALA A 74 -1.47 -8.35 15.67
CA ALA A 74 -2.83 -8.62 16.14
C ALA A 74 -3.86 -8.74 15.01
N THR A 75 -3.64 -8.04 13.90
CA THR A 75 -4.55 -8.06 12.73
C THR A 75 -3.91 -8.70 11.50
N ASN A 76 -2.66 -9.16 11.61
CA ASN A 76 -1.83 -9.63 10.49
C ASN A 76 -1.75 -8.63 9.32
N LYS A 77 -1.80 -7.33 9.62
CA LYS A 77 -1.74 -6.26 8.61
C LYS A 77 -0.42 -5.52 8.69
N ALA A 78 0.22 -5.33 7.55
CA ALA A 78 1.36 -4.44 7.37
C ALA A 78 0.87 -3.18 6.65
N HIS A 79 1.18 -2.02 7.21
CA HIS A 79 0.86 -0.71 6.69
C HIS A 79 2.16 0.01 6.33
N ILE A 80 2.36 0.25 5.03
CA ILE A 80 3.58 0.83 4.49
C ILE A 80 3.23 2.11 3.75
N LYS A 81 3.86 3.22 4.13
CA LYS A 81 3.94 4.42 3.29
C LYS A 81 5.25 4.43 2.54
N TYR A 82 5.17 4.61 1.25
CA TYR A 82 6.32 4.63 0.36
C TYR A 82 6.15 5.75 -0.68
N ASP A 83 7.27 6.19 -1.22
CA ASP A 83 7.31 7.09 -2.35
C ASP A 83 7.12 6.26 -3.63
N PRO A 84 5.99 6.45 -4.35
CA PRO A 84 5.67 5.67 -5.53
C PRO A 84 6.51 6.05 -6.76
N GLU A 85 7.24 7.17 -6.72
CA GLU A 85 8.21 7.56 -7.76
C GLU A 85 9.53 6.81 -7.60
N VAL A 86 9.89 6.43 -6.37
CA VAL A 86 11.15 5.73 -6.05
C VAL A 86 10.96 4.21 -5.95
N THR A 87 9.85 3.76 -5.36
CA THR A 87 9.62 2.35 -5.00
C THR A 87 8.22 1.89 -5.42
N GLY A 88 8.11 0.66 -5.94
CA GLY A 88 6.84 0.06 -6.31
C GLY A 88 6.30 -0.93 -5.26
N PRO A 89 4.98 -1.22 -5.26
CA PRO A 89 4.39 -2.23 -4.38
C PRO A 89 4.98 -3.63 -4.63
N ARG A 90 5.43 -3.92 -5.86
CA ARG A 90 6.10 -5.19 -6.19
C ARG A 90 7.44 -5.34 -5.48
N ASP A 91 8.22 -4.27 -5.38
CA ASP A 91 9.49 -4.28 -4.63
C ASP A 91 9.24 -4.48 -3.13
N ILE A 92 8.20 -3.81 -2.60
CA ILE A 92 7.80 -3.95 -1.19
C ILE A 92 7.46 -5.41 -0.86
N ILE A 93 6.64 -6.06 -1.70
CA ILE A 93 6.31 -7.48 -1.52
C ILE A 93 7.58 -8.33 -1.55
N ARG A 94 8.51 -8.02 -2.45
CA ARG A 94 9.78 -8.76 -2.60
C ARG A 94 10.74 -8.59 -1.42
N TRP A 95 10.59 -7.55 -0.61
CA TRP A 95 11.36 -7.35 0.61
C TRP A 95 10.74 -8.02 1.85
N ILE A 96 9.48 -8.44 1.74
CA ILE A 96 8.74 -9.12 2.80
C ILE A 96 8.82 -10.66 2.65
N GLU A 97 8.96 -11.15 1.41
CA GLU A 97 9.24 -12.56 1.07
C GLU A 97 10.65 -12.99 1.47
#